data_AF-A0A356EW25-F1
#
_entry.id   AF-A0A356EW25-F1
#
_cell.length_a   1.000
_cell.length_b   1.000
_cell.length_c   1.000
_cell.angle_alpha   90.00
_cell.angle_beta   90.00
_cell.angle_gamma   90.00
#
_symmetry.space_group_name_H-M   'P 1'
#
loop_
_entity.id
_entity.type
_entity.pdbx_description
1 polymer ?
#
loop_
_entity_poly.entity_id
_entity_poly.type
_entity_poly.pdbx_seq_one_letter_code
_entity_poly.pdbx_strand_id
1 'polypeptide(L)'
;MIPLEKYTQPTLAEIRRMKTHGQKRVRAIVEVFHHVHQIASGGHTMEQLVHQLCSPRVAHARHWTDQRLQGSALPSVGEIREHFILPLLKQIEIDGTERLVLLARYRLGLDGPEMSVRDVSRRMGLTRARVYQMLDIINDILMIRWPDGRRMVHELCDRLASLAGTEAEFADLSQFFAAVELFYPRRRRLAMIVPPTPARK
;
A
#
# COMPACT_ATOMS: atom_id res chain seq x y z
N MET A 1 -6.09 12.26 -17.73
CA MET A 1 -5.06 12.80 -16.83
C MET A 1 -4.41 13.98 -17.56
N ILE A 2 -4.30 15.17 -16.97
CA ILE A 2 -3.67 16.31 -17.65
C ILE A 2 -2.16 16.26 -17.33
N PRO A 3 -1.26 16.22 -18.32
CA PRO A 3 0.19 16.21 -18.08
C PRO A 3 0.66 17.44 -17.29
N LEU A 4 1.65 17.25 -16.41
CA LEU A 4 2.18 18.31 -15.56
C LEU A 4 2.82 19.46 -16.36
N GLU A 5 3.31 19.14 -17.58
CA GLU A 5 3.90 20.10 -18.52
C GLU A 5 2.96 21.25 -18.87
N LYS A 6 1.64 21.06 -18.77
CA LYS A 6 0.65 22.11 -19.08
C LYS A 6 0.66 23.26 -18.08
N TYR A 7 1.32 23.08 -16.93
CA TYR A 7 1.36 24.05 -15.85
C TYR A 7 2.74 24.71 -15.68
N THR A 8 3.70 24.46 -16.58
CA THR A 8 5.04 25.07 -16.54
C THR A 8 5.08 26.49 -17.08
N GLN A 9 4.14 26.81 -17.98
CA GLN A 9 4.00 28.10 -18.65
C GLN A 9 3.10 29.10 -17.91
N PRO A 10 1.88 28.73 -17.46
CA PRO A 10 0.98 29.70 -16.82
C PRO A 10 1.43 30.07 -15.40
N THR A 11 1.23 31.33 -15.04
CA THR A 11 1.40 31.84 -13.68
C THR A 11 0.38 31.22 -12.72
N LEU A 12 0.68 31.25 -11.41
CA LEU A 12 -0.25 30.78 -10.38
C LEU A 12 -1.62 31.48 -10.44
N ALA A 13 -1.64 32.77 -10.81
CA ALA A 13 -2.87 33.53 -10.96
C ALA A 13 -3.72 33.03 -12.14
N GLU A 14 -3.09 32.65 -13.24
CA GLU A 14 -3.75 32.05 -14.40
C GLU A 14 -4.26 30.65 -14.09
N ILE A 15 -3.46 29.81 -13.41
CA ILE A 15 -3.87 28.46 -12.98
C ILE A 15 -5.10 28.52 -12.08
N ARG A 16 -5.18 29.48 -11.16
CA ARG A 16 -6.36 29.69 -10.29
C ARG A 16 -7.63 30.08 -11.05
N ARG A 17 -7.50 30.65 -12.25
CA ARG A 17 -8.62 31.05 -13.12
C ARG A 17 -9.02 29.96 -14.12
N MET A 18 -8.23 28.88 -14.24
CA MET A 18 -8.54 27.78 -15.16
C MET A 18 -9.82 27.06 -14.74
N LYS A 19 -10.66 26.75 -15.73
CA LYS A 19 -11.87 25.94 -15.53
C LYS A 19 -11.48 24.60 -14.90
N THR A 20 -12.21 24.14 -13.88
CA THR A 20 -11.97 22.91 -13.10
C THR A 20 -10.78 22.92 -12.12
N HIS A 21 -10.08 24.05 -11.93
CA HIS A 21 -8.93 24.17 -11.02
C HIS A 21 -9.32 24.88 -9.72
N GLY A 22 -10.14 24.21 -8.91
CA GLY A 22 -10.45 24.68 -7.55
C GLY A 22 -9.22 24.62 -6.62
N GLN A 23 -9.32 25.25 -5.45
CA GLN A 23 -8.19 25.38 -4.50
C GLN A 23 -7.45 24.06 -4.23
N LYS A 24 -8.16 22.94 -4.05
CA LYS A 24 -7.53 21.63 -3.80
C LYS A 24 -6.60 21.19 -4.94
N ARG A 25 -7.01 21.40 -6.19
CA ARG A 25 -6.23 21.02 -7.37
C ARG A 25 -5.07 21.98 -7.58
N VAL A 26 -5.28 23.28 -7.39
CA VAL A 26 -4.20 24.29 -7.46
C VAL A 26 -3.14 24.01 -6.40
N ARG A 27 -3.56 23.69 -5.17
CA ARG A 27 -2.65 23.32 -4.08
C ARG A 27 -1.82 22.08 -4.44
N ALA A 28 -2.44 21.02 -4.93
CA ALA A 28 -1.73 19.81 -5.36
C ALA A 28 -0.70 20.11 -6.47
N ILE A 29 -1.05 20.95 -7.46
CA ILE A 29 -0.13 21.35 -8.53
C ILE A 29 1.08 22.10 -7.95
N VAL A 30 0.84 23.10 -7.10
CA VAL A 30 1.91 23.91 -6.48
C VAL A 30 2.78 23.05 -5.56
N GLU A 31 2.19 22.11 -4.81
CA GLU A 31 2.93 21.16 -3.99
C GLU A 31 3.88 20.33 -4.86
N VAL A 32 3.44 19.78 -5.99
CA VAL A 32 4.34 19.03 -6.89
C VAL A 32 5.50 19.90 -7.38
N PHE A 33 5.23 21.11 -7.87
CA PHE A 33 6.30 22.00 -8.36
C PHE A 33 7.24 22.46 -7.26
N HIS A 34 6.73 22.73 -6.05
CA HIS A 34 7.56 23.06 -4.89
C HIS A 34 8.51 21.90 -4.56
N HIS A 35 8.03 20.66 -4.59
CA HIS A 35 8.87 19.49 -4.36
C HIS A 35 9.90 19.33 -5.48
N VAL A 36 9.52 19.46 -6.77
CA VAL A 36 10.46 19.43 -7.89
C VAL A 36 11.53 20.52 -7.79
N HIS A 37 11.17 21.71 -7.32
CA HIS A 37 12.13 22.78 -7.06
C HIS A 37 13.06 22.43 -5.91
N GLN A 38 12.55 21.91 -4.79
CA GLN A 38 13.38 21.42 -3.67
C GLN A 38 14.37 20.33 -4.12
N ILE A 39 13.94 19.42 -5.00
CA ILE A 39 14.77 18.40 -5.65
C ILE A 39 15.91 19.04 -6.45
N ALA A 40 15.58 20.02 -7.29
CA ALA A 40 16.54 20.67 -8.17
C ALA A 40 17.51 21.61 -7.42
N SER A 41 17.10 22.13 -6.26
CA SER A 41 17.82 23.18 -5.53
C SER A 41 18.71 22.67 -4.40
N GLY A 42 18.57 21.40 -3.98
CA GLY A 42 19.36 20.80 -2.90
C GLY A 42 19.92 19.45 -3.33
N GLY A 43 21.21 19.21 -3.07
CA GLY A 43 21.96 18.00 -3.41
C GLY A 43 21.51 16.73 -2.68
N HIS A 44 20.21 16.45 -2.73
CA HIS A 44 19.57 15.29 -2.14
C HIS A 44 19.59 14.13 -3.14
N THR A 45 19.96 12.93 -2.67
CA THR A 45 19.86 11.70 -3.46
C THR A 45 18.39 11.34 -3.71
N MET A 46 18.13 10.65 -4.83
CA MET A 46 16.77 10.28 -5.26
C MET A 46 15.97 9.56 -4.16
N GLU A 47 16.62 8.80 -3.27
CA GLU A 47 16.01 8.15 -2.10
C GLU A 47 15.35 9.12 -1.10
N GLN A 48 15.97 10.28 -0.85
CA GLN A 48 15.43 11.28 0.08
C GLN A 48 14.16 11.94 -0.48
N LEU A 49 14.03 11.97 -1.81
CA LEU A 49 12.90 12.55 -2.53
C LEU A 49 11.69 11.62 -2.55
N VAL A 50 11.92 10.30 -2.68
CA VAL A 50 10.83 9.32 -2.53
C VAL A 50 10.28 9.34 -1.10
N HIS A 51 11.12 9.59 -0.09
CA HIS A 51 10.68 9.78 1.29
C HIS A 51 9.78 11.01 1.49
N GLN A 52 10.03 12.11 0.78
CA GLN A 52 9.22 13.35 0.88
C GLN A 52 7.92 13.31 0.05
N LEU A 53 7.87 12.50 -1.02
CA LEU A 53 6.67 12.32 -1.85
C LEU A 53 5.71 11.24 -1.32
N CYS A 54 6.16 10.40 -0.38
CA CYS A 54 5.30 9.43 0.29
C CYS A 54 4.45 10.13 1.36
N SER A 55 3.15 9.84 1.37
CA SER A 55 2.28 10.21 2.50
C SER A 55 2.89 9.69 3.81
N PRO A 56 2.83 10.43 4.93
CA PRO A 56 3.42 10.01 6.22
C PRO A 56 3.04 8.58 6.65
N ARG A 57 1.84 8.13 6.28
CA ARG A 57 1.33 6.79 6.60
C ARG A 57 2.02 5.69 5.81
N VAL A 58 2.27 5.95 4.54
CA VAL A 58 3.08 5.06 3.69
C VAL A 58 4.54 5.10 4.13
N ALA A 59 5.06 6.27 4.49
CA ALA A 59 6.41 6.39 5.01
C ALA A 59 6.61 5.54 6.27
N HIS A 60 5.62 5.51 7.17
CA HIS A 60 5.64 4.65 8.36
C HIS A 60 5.70 3.16 8.00
N ALA A 61 4.80 2.68 7.14
CA ALA A 61 4.80 1.28 6.69
C ALA A 61 6.10 0.92 5.95
N ARG A 62 6.60 1.81 5.10
CA ARG A 62 7.88 1.67 4.40
C ARG A 62 9.04 1.54 5.37
N HIS A 63 9.13 2.44 6.34
CA HIS A 63 10.21 2.43 7.32
C HIS A 63 10.19 1.15 8.15
N TRP A 64 9.02 0.70 8.59
CA TRP A 64 8.88 -0.58 9.29
C TRP A 64 9.30 -1.77 8.39
N THR A 65 8.89 -1.79 7.13
CA THR A 65 9.31 -2.83 6.17
C THR A 65 10.82 -2.86 5.99
N ASP A 66 11.45 -1.69 5.83
CA ASP A 66 12.91 -1.58 5.69
C ASP A 66 13.65 -2.08 6.95
N GLN A 67 13.20 -1.69 8.14
CA GLN A 67 13.74 -2.20 9.40
C GLN A 67 13.64 -3.73 9.49
N ARG A 68 12.52 -4.32 9.07
CA ARG A 68 12.32 -5.78 9.10
C ARG A 68 13.11 -6.52 8.03
N LEU A 69 13.38 -5.87 6.89
CA LEU A 69 14.30 -6.37 5.89
C LEU A 69 15.76 -6.38 6.38
N GLN A 70 16.12 -5.56 7.37
CA GLN A 70 17.47 -5.53 7.93
C GLN A 70 17.59 -6.39 9.20
N GLY A 71 16.50 -6.53 9.97
CA GLY A 71 16.47 -7.29 11.23
C GLY A 71 16.38 -8.81 11.07
N SER A 72 16.64 -9.54 12.15
CA SER A 72 16.62 -11.01 12.20
C SER A 72 15.41 -11.61 12.93
N ALA A 73 14.58 -10.78 13.58
CA ALA A 73 13.45 -11.23 14.37
C ALA A 73 12.13 -11.17 13.58
N LEU A 74 11.32 -12.22 13.73
CA LEU A 74 9.94 -12.24 13.23
C LEU A 74 9.11 -11.14 13.93
N PRO A 75 8.30 -10.38 13.18
CA PRO A 75 7.38 -9.42 13.79
C PRO A 75 6.20 -10.16 14.44
N SER A 76 5.75 -9.64 15.57
CA SER A 76 4.51 -10.08 16.19
C SER A 76 3.28 -9.69 15.36
N VAL A 77 2.16 -10.38 15.59
CA VAL A 77 0.85 -10.05 14.99
C VAL A 77 0.46 -8.59 15.27
N GLY A 78 0.74 -8.11 16.49
CA GLY A 78 0.50 -6.72 16.88
C GLY A 78 1.34 -5.73 16.07
N GLU A 79 2.64 -6.01 15.90
CA GLU A 79 3.52 -5.16 15.10
C GLU A 79 3.09 -5.10 13.62
N ILE A 80 2.73 -6.23 13.03
CA ILE A 80 2.20 -6.30 11.66
C ILE A 80 0.96 -5.41 11.53
N ARG A 81 0.02 -5.53 12.47
CA ARG A 81 -1.22 -4.77 12.45
C ARG A 81 -0.96 -3.26 12.55
N GLU A 82 -0.22 -2.85 13.57
CA GLU A 82 -0.02 -1.43 13.89
C GLU A 82 0.92 -0.71 12.91
N HIS A 83 1.98 -1.37 12.46
CA HIS A 83 3.01 -0.71 11.65
C HIS A 83 2.88 -0.95 10.15
N PHE A 84 2.14 -1.97 9.73
CA PHE A 84 1.95 -2.26 8.30
C PHE A 84 0.50 -2.12 7.86
N ILE A 85 -0.43 -2.84 8.49
CA ILE A 85 -1.81 -2.92 8.01
C ILE A 85 -2.58 -1.62 8.22
N LEU A 86 -2.64 -1.11 9.46
CA LEU A 86 -3.43 0.08 9.79
C LEU A 86 -2.96 1.35 9.06
N PRO A 87 -1.65 1.62 8.91
CA PRO A 87 -1.18 2.77 8.15
C PRO A 87 -1.59 2.72 6.68
N LEU A 88 -1.50 1.55 6.04
CA LEU A 88 -1.91 1.37 4.65
C LEU A 88 -3.42 1.46 4.48
N LEU A 89 -4.21 0.93 5.41
CA LEU A 89 -5.67 1.12 5.42
C LEU A 89 -6.05 2.59 5.58
N LYS A 90 -5.35 3.32 6.46
CA LYS A 90 -5.58 4.76 6.64
C LYS A 90 -5.22 5.54 5.37
N GLN A 91 -4.23 5.08 4.60
CA GLN A 91 -3.95 5.66 3.29
C GLN A 91 -5.10 5.41 2.29
N ILE A 92 -5.62 4.18 2.24
CA ILE A 92 -6.77 3.82 1.39
C ILE A 92 -8.01 4.64 1.76
N GLU A 93 -8.23 4.92 3.05
CA GLU A 93 -9.34 5.76 3.51
C GLU A 93 -9.27 7.20 2.98
N ILE A 94 -8.06 7.75 2.85
CA ILE A 94 -7.82 9.12 2.39
C ILE A 94 -8.02 9.23 0.88
N ASP A 95 -7.49 8.27 0.13
CA ASP A 95 -7.48 8.32 -1.33
C ASP A 95 -8.70 7.65 -1.97
N GLY A 96 -9.43 6.87 -1.18
CA GLY A 96 -10.50 6.00 -1.63
C GLY A 96 -11.87 6.36 -1.06
N THR A 97 -12.74 5.35 -1.03
CA THR A 97 -14.07 5.45 -0.41
C THR A 97 -14.13 4.55 0.82
N GLU A 98 -15.05 4.86 1.74
CA GLU A 98 -15.31 4.02 2.92
C GLU A 98 -15.56 2.55 2.55
N ARG A 99 -16.21 2.30 1.41
CA ARG A 99 -16.44 0.94 0.90
C ARG A 99 -15.17 0.18 0.58
N LEU A 100 -14.10 0.84 0.10
CA LEU A 100 -12.81 0.20 -0.15
C LEU A 100 -12.15 -0.21 1.17
N VAL A 101 -12.20 0.65 2.18
CA VAL A 101 -11.69 0.35 3.52
C VAL A 101 -12.47 -0.80 4.13
N LEU A 102 -13.81 -0.78 4.04
CA LEU A 102 -14.65 -1.86 4.56
C LEU A 102 -14.35 -3.21 3.88
N LEU A 103 -14.22 -3.23 2.56
CA LEU A 103 -13.78 -4.42 1.81
C LEU A 103 -12.44 -4.94 2.32
N ALA A 104 -11.45 -4.04 2.47
CA ALA A 104 -10.13 -4.40 2.95
C ALA A 104 -10.18 -4.99 4.37
N ARG A 105 -10.96 -4.39 5.28
CA ARG A 105 -11.14 -4.89 6.66
C ARG A 105 -11.73 -6.31 6.70
N TYR A 106 -12.75 -6.59 5.87
CA TYR A 106 -13.31 -7.94 5.75
C TYR A 106 -12.32 -8.94 5.16
N ARG A 107 -11.52 -8.53 4.16
CA ARG A 107 -10.49 -9.37 3.54
C ARG A 107 -9.27 -9.62 4.44
N LEU A 108 -9.10 -8.87 5.52
CA LEU A 108 -7.99 -9.00 6.47
C LEU A 108 -8.41 -9.57 7.83
N GLY A 109 -9.72 -9.82 8.02
CA GLY A 109 -10.25 -10.30 9.28
C GLY A 109 -10.02 -9.35 10.46
N LEU A 110 -10.05 -8.03 10.24
CA LEU A 110 -9.77 -7.06 11.31
C LEU A 110 -10.93 -6.92 12.32
N ASP A 111 -12.15 -7.21 11.89
CA ASP A 111 -13.38 -7.12 12.67
C ASP A 111 -14.10 -8.48 12.79
N GLY A 112 -13.39 -9.58 12.54
CA GLY A 112 -13.97 -10.93 12.49
C GLY A 112 -13.12 -11.89 11.64
N PRO A 113 -13.66 -13.05 11.26
CA PRO A 113 -12.93 -13.98 10.39
C PRO A 113 -12.66 -13.39 9.00
N GLU A 114 -11.55 -13.80 8.37
CA GLU A 114 -11.27 -13.44 6.98
C GLU A 114 -12.42 -13.91 6.06
N MET A 115 -12.94 -13.01 5.23
CA MET A 115 -14.03 -13.31 4.32
C MET A 115 -13.55 -13.54 2.90
N SER A 116 -14.03 -14.58 2.22
CA SER A 116 -13.73 -14.80 0.80
C SER A 116 -14.38 -13.71 -0.08
N VAL A 117 -13.93 -13.56 -1.33
CA VAL A 117 -14.59 -12.66 -2.31
C VAL A 117 -16.09 -12.95 -2.45
N ARG A 118 -16.50 -14.23 -2.35
CA ARG A 118 -17.91 -14.64 -2.40
C ARG A 118 -18.68 -14.16 -1.17
N ASP A 119 -18.08 -14.24 0.01
CA ASP A 119 -18.75 -13.85 1.25
C ASP A 119 -18.84 -12.33 1.34
N VAL A 120 -17.77 -11.62 0.95
CA VAL A 120 -17.79 -10.16 0.90
C VAL A 120 -18.80 -9.65 -0.12
N SER A 121 -18.87 -10.26 -1.31
CA SER A 121 -19.84 -9.87 -2.33
C SER A 121 -21.28 -9.99 -1.80
N ARG A 122 -21.59 -11.09 -1.10
CA ARG A 122 -22.90 -11.30 -0.45
C ARG A 122 -23.15 -10.27 0.66
N ARG A 123 -22.17 -10.07 1.55
CA ARG A 123 -22.29 -9.17 2.70
C ARG A 123 -22.48 -7.71 2.29
N MET A 124 -21.80 -7.27 1.24
CA MET A 124 -21.87 -5.89 0.74
C MET A 124 -22.97 -5.67 -0.32
N GLY A 125 -23.72 -6.72 -0.71
CA GLY A 125 -24.74 -6.62 -1.77
C GLY A 125 -24.15 -6.29 -3.15
N LEU A 126 -22.95 -6.80 -3.45
CA LEU A 126 -22.21 -6.53 -4.68
C LEU A 126 -22.06 -7.81 -5.52
N THR A 127 -21.79 -7.63 -6.82
CA THR A 127 -21.34 -8.74 -7.67
C THR A 127 -19.86 -9.05 -7.39
N ARG A 128 -19.42 -10.29 -7.68
CA ARG A 128 -17.99 -10.66 -7.55
C ARG A 128 -17.10 -9.78 -8.43
N ALA A 129 -17.54 -9.47 -9.65
CA ALA A 129 -16.82 -8.58 -10.56
C ALA A 129 -16.59 -7.20 -9.92
N ARG A 130 -17.59 -6.66 -9.21
CA ARG A 130 -17.45 -5.37 -8.53
C ARG A 130 -16.46 -5.45 -7.36
N VAL A 131 -16.43 -6.56 -6.63
CA VAL A 131 -15.41 -6.79 -5.58
C VAL A 131 -14.01 -6.80 -6.19
N TYR A 132 -13.78 -7.52 -7.29
CA TYR A 132 -12.46 -7.52 -7.96
C TYR A 132 -12.03 -6.12 -8.42
N GLN A 133 -12.93 -5.36 -9.03
CA GLN A 133 -12.65 -3.96 -9.40
C GLN A 133 -12.23 -3.11 -8.19
N MET A 134 -12.86 -3.31 -7.04
CA MET A 134 -12.51 -2.59 -5.82
C MET A 134 -11.15 -3.03 -5.26
N LEU A 135 -10.79 -4.31 -5.37
CA LEU A 135 -9.46 -4.82 -5.02
C LEU A 135 -8.39 -4.20 -5.95
N ASP A 136 -8.67 -4.10 -7.24
CA ASP A 136 -7.77 -3.45 -8.19
C ASP A 136 -7.55 -1.97 -7.85
N ILE A 137 -8.61 -1.24 -7.46
CA ILE A 137 -8.50 0.15 -7.01
C ILE A 137 -7.63 0.27 -5.74
N ILE A 138 -7.77 -0.66 -4.79
CA ILE A 138 -6.91 -0.70 -3.59
C ILE A 138 -5.44 -0.86 -3.99
N ASN A 139 -5.15 -1.79 -4.91
CA ASN A 139 -3.79 -1.96 -5.42
C ASN A 139 -3.28 -0.70 -6.13
N ASP A 140 -4.09 -0.08 -6.99
CA ASP A 140 -3.72 1.13 -7.73
C ASP A 140 -3.38 2.30 -6.78
N ILE A 141 -4.19 2.52 -5.74
CA ILE A 141 -3.91 3.54 -4.71
C ILE A 141 -2.52 3.32 -4.12
N LEU A 142 -2.22 2.09 -3.68
CA LEU A 142 -0.97 1.80 -3.01
C LEU A 142 0.23 1.80 -3.97
N MET A 143 0.07 1.34 -5.21
CA MET A 143 1.09 1.43 -6.24
C MET A 143 1.47 2.88 -6.55
N ILE A 144 0.52 3.82 -6.49
CA ILE A 144 0.80 5.25 -6.68
C ILE A 144 1.48 5.84 -5.45
N ARG A 145 1.00 5.52 -4.25
CA ARG A 145 1.50 6.12 -3.00
C ARG A 145 2.82 5.53 -2.53
N TRP A 146 3.10 4.28 -2.90
CA TRP A 146 4.34 3.57 -2.61
C TRP A 146 4.80 2.75 -3.83
N PRO A 147 5.44 3.40 -4.82
CA PRO A 147 5.85 2.74 -6.06
C PRO A 147 6.75 1.51 -5.85
N ASP A 148 7.70 1.60 -4.92
CA ASP A 148 8.62 0.52 -4.58
C ASP A 148 8.00 -0.55 -3.66
N GLY A 149 6.78 -0.31 -3.16
CA GLY A 149 6.13 -1.13 -2.14
C GLY A 149 6.03 -2.59 -2.56
N ARG A 150 5.61 -2.85 -3.81
CA ARG A 150 5.53 -4.21 -4.36
C ARG A 150 6.83 -4.98 -4.20
N ARG A 151 7.97 -4.38 -4.55
CA ARG A 151 9.27 -5.05 -4.46
C ARG A 151 9.62 -5.30 -3.00
N MET A 152 9.54 -4.26 -2.16
CA MET A 152 9.93 -4.33 -0.75
C MET A 152 9.11 -5.34 0.05
N VAL A 153 7.78 -5.38 -0.15
CA VAL A 153 6.91 -6.27 0.63
C VAL A 153 7.06 -7.73 0.18
N HIS A 154 7.29 -8.00 -1.11
CA HIS A 154 7.54 -9.36 -1.56
C HIS A 154 8.90 -9.87 -1.11
N GLU A 155 9.93 -9.02 -1.12
CA GLU A 155 11.23 -9.32 -0.51
C GLU A 155 11.07 -9.64 0.98
N LEU A 156 10.23 -8.88 1.69
CA LEU A 156 9.93 -9.14 3.09
C LEU A 156 9.15 -10.45 3.28
N CYS A 157 8.20 -10.78 2.40
CA CYS A 157 7.51 -12.09 2.43
C CYS A 157 8.51 -13.24 2.34
N ASP A 158 9.40 -13.19 1.35
CA ASP A 158 10.37 -14.25 1.10
C ASP A 158 11.33 -14.38 2.30
N ARG A 159 11.77 -13.24 2.88
CA ARG A 159 12.59 -13.22 4.10
C ARG A 159 11.86 -13.82 5.30
N LEU A 160 10.65 -13.36 5.61
CA LEU A 160 9.90 -13.84 6.79
C LEU A 160 9.54 -15.32 6.66
N ALA A 161 9.21 -15.78 5.46
CA ALA A 161 9.00 -17.21 5.19
C ALA A 161 10.27 -18.04 5.44
N SER A 162 11.45 -17.49 5.14
CA SER A 162 12.72 -18.17 5.41
C SER A 162 13.13 -18.15 6.89
N LEU A 163 12.67 -17.15 7.65
CA LEU A 163 12.94 -17.02 9.09
C LEU A 163 11.99 -17.86 9.95
N ALA A 164 10.77 -18.10 9.48
CA ALA A 164 9.80 -18.96 10.17
C ALA A 164 10.29 -20.41 10.15
N GLY A 165 10.75 -20.91 11.29
CA GLY A 165 11.24 -22.28 11.44
C GLY A 165 10.14 -23.27 11.78
N THR A 166 8.99 -22.78 12.27
CA THR A 166 7.87 -23.60 12.72
C THR A 166 6.55 -23.23 12.03
N GLU A 167 5.60 -24.17 12.01
CA GLU A 167 4.25 -23.91 11.50
C GLU A 167 3.51 -22.83 12.30
N ALA A 168 3.75 -22.75 13.61
CA ALA A 168 3.14 -21.75 14.48
C ALA A 168 3.63 -20.33 14.14
N GLU A 169 4.95 -20.14 13.98
CA GLU A 169 5.53 -18.86 13.54
C GLU A 169 5.03 -18.46 12.16
N PHE A 170 4.89 -19.42 11.24
CA PHE A 170 4.34 -19.15 9.92
C PHE A 170 2.86 -18.75 9.99
N ALA A 171 2.08 -19.37 10.87
CA ALA A 171 0.68 -19.03 11.09
C ALA A 171 0.49 -17.61 11.65
N ASP A 172 1.39 -17.16 12.53
CA ASP A 172 1.39 -15.78 13.05
C ASP A 172 1.62 -14.73 11.94
N LEU A 173 2.26 -15.11 10.83
CA LEU A 173 2.47 -14.24 9.66
C LEU A 173 1.28 -14.24 8.68
N SER A 174 0.25 -15.06 8.89
CA SER A 174 -0.88 -15.22 7.96
C SER A 174 -1.55 -13.88 7.60
N GLN A 175 -1.74 -13.00 8.58
CA GLN A 175 -2.35 -11.69 8.37
C GLN A 175 -1.45 -10.76 7.54
N PHE A 176 -0.12 -10.87 7.68
CA PHE A 176 0.82 -10.15 6.82
C PHE A 176 0.72 -10.63 5.37
N PHE A 177 0.70 -11.95 5.14
CA PHE A 177 0.56 -12.49 3.78
C PHE A 177 -0.77 -12.11 3.14
N ALA A 178 -1.87 -12.17 3.89
CA ALA A 178 -3.17 -11.70 3.43
C ALA A 178 -3.16 -10.20 3.06
N ALA A 179 -2.47 -9.37 3.86
CA ALA A 179 -2.27 -7.96 3.56
C ALA A 179 -1.46 -7.73 2.28
N VAL A 180 -0.38 -8.49 2.07
CA VAL A 180 0.42 -8.38 0.85
C VAL A 180 -0.39 -8.80 -0.38
N GLU A 181 -1.14 -9.90 -0.32
CA GLU A 181 -2.01 -10.32 -1.43
C GLU A 181 -3.12 -9.31 -1.73
N LEU A 182 -3.62 -8.60 -0.72
CA LEU A 182 -4.62 -7.55 -0.90
C LEU A 182 -4.00 -6.27 -1.50
N PHE A 183 -2.86 -5.84 -0.98
CA PHE A 183 -2.27 -4.54 -1.29
C PHE A 183 -1.37 -4.57 -2.53
N TYR A 184 -0.64 -5.67 -2.73
CA TYR A 184 0.31 -5.88 -3.81
C TYR A 184 0.21 -7.32 -4.35
N PRO A 185 -0.94 -7.74 -4.93
CA PRO A 185 -1.11 -9.08 -5.45
C PRO A 185 -0.04 -9.41 -6.50
N ARG A 186 0.59 -10.60 -6.42
CA ARG A 186 1.52 -11.05 -7.47
C ARG A 186 0.74 -11.12 -8.80
N ARG A 187 1.24 -10.49 -9.86
CA ARG A 187 0.61 -10.56 -11.20
C ARG A 187 0.72 -12.02 -11.68
N ARG A 188 -0.35 -12.79 -11.43
CA ARG A 188 -0.60 -14.24 -11.61
C ARG A 188 -0.71 -14.96 -10.26
N ARG A 189 -1.92 -15.46 -9.98
CA ARG A 189 -2.11 -16.60 -9.07
C ARG A 189 -1.26 -17.74 -9.61
N LEU A 190 -0.17 -18.08 -8.93
CA LEU A 190 0.49 -19.39 -9.02
C LEU A 190 1.34 -19.57 -7.77
N ALA A 191 1.09 -20.69 -7.10
CA ALA A 191 1.70 -21.19 -5.88
C ALA A 191 1.35 -20.43 -4.59
N MET A 192 0.52 -21.10 -3.78
CA MET A 192 0.44 -20.89 -2.34
C MET A 192 1.86 -20.75 -1.79
N ILE A 193 2.10 -19.81 -0.88
CA ILE A 193 3.25 -19.89 0.01
C ILE A 193 2.99 -21.14 0.85
N VAL A 194 3.59 -22.26 0.43
CA VAL A 194 3.46 -23.54 1.13
C VAL A 194 4.27 -23.41 2.41
N PRO A 195 3.72 -23.77 3.59
CA PRO A 195 4.49 -23.79 4.83
C PRO A 195 5.75 -24.66 4.65
N PRO A 196 6.84 -24.36 5.37
CA PRO A 196 8.03 -25.20 5.33
C PRO A 196 7.66 -26.63 5.70
N THR A 197 7.87 -27.57 4.78
CA THR A 197 7.65 -28.99 5.02
C THR A 197 8.57 -29.42 6.17
N PRO A 198 8.06 -30.08 7.23
CA PRO A 198 8.93 -30.56 8.30
C PRO A 198 9.93 -31.55 7.71
N ALA A 199 11.21 -31.31 7.98
CA ALA A 199 12.29 -32.23 7.61
C ALA A 199 11.95 -33.61 8.18
N ARG A 200 11.78 -34.61 7.30
CA ARG A 200 11.68 -36.00 7.73
C ARG A 200 12.99 -36.35 8.44
N LYS A 201 12.84 -36.85 9.67
CA LYS A 201 13.90 -37.33 10.56
C LYS A 201 14.87 -38.28 9.87
#